data_AF-R7BS23-F1
#
_entry.id   AF-R7BS23-F1
#
_cell.length_a   1.000
_cell.length_b   1.000
_cell.length_c   1.000
_cell.angle_alpha   90.00
_cell.angle_beta   90.00
_cell.angle_gamma   90.00
#
_symmetry.space_group_name_H-M   'P 1'
#
loop_
_entity.id
_entity.type
_entity.pdbx_description
1 polymer ?
#
loop_
_entity_poly.entity_id
_entity_poly.type
_entity_poly.pdbx_seq_one_letter_code
_entity_poly.pdbx_strand_id
1 'polypeptide(L)'
;MPYVDALMKIYGESEGAHSISPSDIDAHPKCQKHFKRQRSDYYAAETLRRGLRDAYEEPDDDQFHALEDEIYDGVIDTYEDEYDSGMDRLRHTLMQSVQISAAKCFASRDTSWIGNSEKKGMCHILVNDERIKGWLDEDR
;
A
#
# COMPACT_ATOMS: atom_id res chain seq x y z
N MET A 1 -10.65 -7.50 -4.21
CA MET A 1 -9.85 -7.01 -3.06
C MET A 1 -9.53 -5.58 -3.43
N PRO A 2 -10.00 -4.56 -2.70
CA PRO A 2 -10.01 -3.19 -3.19
C PRO A 2 -8.67 -2.71 -3.77
N TYR A 3 -7.54 -3.01 -3.10
CA TYR A 3 -6.22 -2.64 -3.61
C TYR A 3 -5.84 -3.33 -4.93
N VAL A 4 -6.25 -4.59 -5.14
CA VAL A 4 -6.02 -5.31 -6.41
C VAL A 4 -6.82 -4.65 -7.51
N ASP A 5 -8.07 -4.30 -7.23
CA ASP A 5 -8.97 -3.66 -8.18
C ASP A 5 -8.44 -2.26 -8.54
N ALA A 6 -7.91 -1.51 -7.56
CA ALA A 6 -7.21 -0.24 -7.78
C ALA A 6 -5.94 -0.39 -8.64
N LEU A 7 -5.14 -1.44 -8.42
CA LEU A 7 -3.97 -1.74 -9.25
C LEU A 7 -4.38 -2.11 -10.70
N MET A 8 -5.45 -2.87 -10.86
CA MET A 8 -5.96 -3.24 -12.18
C MET A 8 -6.46 -2.03 -12.98
N LYS A 9 -7.11 -1.07 -12.31
CA LYS A 9 -7.55 0.19 -12.89
C LYS A 9 -6.37 1.00 -13.45
N ILE A 10 -5.28 1.20 -12.69
CA ILE A 10 -4.10 1.93 -13.20
C ILE A 10 -3.34 1.20 -14.30
N TYR A 11 -3.37 -0.15 -14.31
CA TYR A 11 -2.82 -0.89 -15.44
C TYR A 11 -3.68 -0.69 -16.69
N GLY A 12 -5.01 -0.67 -16.52
CA GLY A 12 -5.95 -0.31 -17.59
C GLY A 12 -5.62 1.05 -18.19
N GLU A 13 -5.53 2.09 -17.35
CA GLU A 13 -5.16 3.45 -17.75
C GLU A 13 -3.88 3.46 -18.60
N SER A 14 -2.84 2.75 -18.14
CA SER A 14 -1.54 2.69 -18.84
C SER A 14 -1.58 1.98 -20.20
N GLU A 15 -2.58 1.13 -20.43
CA GLU A 15 -2.79 0.39 -21.68
C GLU A 15 -3.91 0.99 -22.54
N GLY A 16 -4.48 2.14 -22.14
CA GLY A 16 -5.59 2.80 -22.83
C GLY A 16 -6.93 2.07 -22.68
N ALA A 17 -7.08 1.24 -21.64
CA ALA A 17 -8.30 0.53 -21.28
C ALA A 17 -8.88 1.08 -19.96
N HIS A 18 -10.13 0.75 -19.66
CA HIS A 18 -10.72 1.16 -18.37
C HIS A 18 -10.12 0.39 -17.17
N SER A 19 -9.81 -0.90 -17.38
CA SER A 19 -9.19 -1.78 -16.38
C SER A 19 -8.67 -3.04 -17.08
N ILE A 20 -7.73 -3.75 -16.45
CA ILE A 20 -7.29 -5.10 -16.88
C ILE A 20 -7.80 -6.12 -15.86
N SER A 21 -8.36 -7.24 -16.31
CA SER A 21 -8.71 -8.32 -15.38
C SER A 21 -7.44 -8.95 -14.78
N PRO A 22 -7.44 -9.34 -13.49
CA PRO A 22 -6.34 -10.12 -12.92
C PRO A 22 -6.03 -11.41 -13.69
N SER A 23 -7.02 -11.99 -14.40
CA SER A 23 -6.82 -13.16 -15.27
C SER A 23 -5.99 -12.86 -16.51
N ASP A 24 -6.03 -11.62 -16.98
CA ASP A 24 -5.49 -11.21 -18.28
C ASP A 24 -4.12 -10.54 -18.12
N ILE A 25 -3.68 -10.32 -16.88
CA ILE A 25 -2.42 -9.65 -16.56
C ILE A 25 -1.20 -10.36 -17.15
N ASP A 26 -1.30 -11.67 -17.40
CA ASP A 26 -0.24 -12.46 -18.03
C ASP A 26 0.04 -12.02 -19.49
N ALA A 27 -0.94 -11.40 -20.16
CA ALA A 27 -0.74 -10.78 -21.47
C ALA A 27 0.03 -9.44 -21.41
N HIS A 28 0.24 -8.89 -20.21
CA HIS A 28 0.90 -7.60 -19.98
C HIS A 28 2.14 -7.78 -19.07
N PRO A 29 3.30 -8.21 -19.61
CA PRO A 29 4.46 -8.59 -18.80
C PRO A 29 4.98 -7.50 -17.85
N LYS A 30 4.87 -6.23 -18.24
CA LYS A 30 5.27 -5.10 -17.39
C LYS A 30 4.34 -4.96 -16.17
N CYS A 31 3.03 -5.00 -16.41
CA CYS A 31 2.00 -4.97 -15.36
C CYS A 31 2.09 -6.20 -14.46
N GLN A 32 2.28 -7.39 -15.04
CA GLN A 32 2.45 -8.63 -14.28
C GLN A 32 3.66 -8.56 -13.34
N LYS A 33 4.82 -8.09 -13.84
CA LYS A 33 6.03 -7.92 -13.03
C LYS A 33 5.82 -6.89 -11.92
N HIS A 34 5.12 -5.79 -12.21
CA HIS A 34 4.81 -4.78 -11.21
C HIS A 34 3.85 -5.32 -10.14
N PHE A 35 2.76 -5.96 -10.55
CA PHE A 35 1.76 -6.55 -9.66
C PHE A 35 2.34 -7.61 -8.73
N LYS A 36 3.25 -8.47 -9.21
CA LYS A 36 3.96 -9.43 -8.35
C LYS A 36 4.72 -8.76 -7.21
N ARG A 37 5.38 -7.61 -7.48
CA ARG A 37 6.04 -6.82 -6.42
C ARG A 37 5.04 -6.23 -5.44
N GLN A 38 3.97 -5.61 -5.96
CA GLN A 38 2.93 -5.01 -5.10
C GLN A 38 2.24 -6.05 -4.21
N ARG A 39 2.02 -7.27 -4.70
CA ARG A 39 1.52 -8.38 -3.89
C ARG A 39 2.51 -8.81 -2.81
N SER A 40 3.80 -8.83 -3.13
CA SER A 40 4.85 -9.14 -2.14
C SER A 40 4.84 -8.11 -1.01
N ASP A 41 4.75 -6.82 -1.35
CA ASP A 41 4.69 -5.73 -0.37
C ASP A 41 3.42 -5.85 0.50
N TYR A 42 2.24 -6.08 -0.11
CA TYR A 42 0.99 -6.31 0.62
C TYR A 42 1.09 -7.46 1.62
N TYR A 43 1.59 -8.64 1.20
CA TYR A 43 1.71 -9.79 2.11
C TYR A 43 2.77 -9.60 3.18
N ALA A 44 3.81 -8.79 2.94
CA ALA A 44 4.76 -8.40 3.96
C ALA A 44 4.06 -7.61 5.09
N ALA A 45 3.24 -6.62 4.73
CA ALA A 45 2.44 -5.87 5.70
C ALA A 45 1.42 -6.75 6.46
N GLU A 46 0.72 -7.65 5.78
CA GLU A 46 -0.18 -8.62 6.43
C GLU A 46 0.55 -9.58 7.39
N THR A 47 1.77 -9.98 7.04
CA THR A 47 2.61 -10.81 7.91
C THR A 47 3.02 -10.03 9.15
N LEU A 48 3.42 -8.77 9.00
CA LEU A 48 3.67 -7.87 10.12
C LEU A 48 2.43 -7.69 10.99
N ARG A 49 1.25 -7.45 10.41
CA ARG A 49 -0.03 -7.32 11.14
C ARG A 49 -0.30 -8.51 12.05
N ARG A 50 -0.13 -9.72 11.51
CA ARG A 50 -0.30 -10.96 12.28
C ARG A 50 0.78 -11.11 13.34
N GLY A 51 2.04 -10.85 12.99
CA GLY A 51 3.17 -10.95 13.91
C GLY A 51 3.05 -10.01 15.11
N LEU A 52 2.63 -8.76 14.89
CA LEU A 52 2.39 -7.80 15.97
C LEU A 52 1.22 -8.24 16.87
N ARG A 53 0.10 -8.67 16.29
CA ARG A 53 -1.04 -9.18 17.07
C ARG A 53 -0.67 -10.40 17.91
N ASP A 54 0.12 -11.32 17.36
CA ASP A 54 0.49 -12.55 18.06
C ASP A 54 1.60 -12.30 19.11
N ALA A 55 2.40 -11.24 18.98
CA ALA A 55 3.47 -10.87 19.90
C ALA A 55 3.02 -9.97 21.07
N TYR A 56 2.00 -9.15 20.85
CA TYR A 56 1.49 -8.18 21.83
C TYR A 56 0.01 -8.48 22.08
N GLU A 57 -0.29 -9.17 23.18
CA GLU A 57 -1.63 -9.67 23.54
C GLU A 57 -2.57 -8.58 24.14
N GLU A 58 -2.11 -7.33 24.25
CA GLU A 58 -2.88 -6.27 24.92
C GLU A 58 -3.92 -5.62 23.97
N PRO A 59 -5.23 -5.66 24.29
CA PRO A 59 -6.30 -5.15 23.42
C PRO A 59 -6.26 -3.63 23.15
N ASP A 60 -5.62 -2.86 24.03
CA ASP A 60 -5.64 -1.40 24.00
C ASP A 60 -4.45 -0.79 23.24
N ASP A 61 -3.54 -1.62 22.70
CA ASP A 61 -2.27 -1.16 22.13
C ASP A 61 -2.02 -1.79 20.74
N ASP A 62 -2.95 -1.55 19.79
CA ASP A 62 -2.83 -2.03 18.40
C ASP A 62 -1.66 -1.34 17.69
N GLN A 63 -0.47 -1.94 17.86
CA GLN A 63 0.79 -1.48 17.28
C GLN A 63 0.74 -1.43 15.76
N PHE A 64 -0.08 -2.27 15.12
CA PHE A 64 -0.22 -2.25 13.69
C PHE A 64 -1.02 -1.02 13.25
N HIS A 65 -2.16 -0.76 13.89
CA HIS A 65 -2.96 0.45 13.60
C HIS A 65 -2.17 1.74 13.90
N ALA A 66 -1.40 1.79 14.99
CA ALA A 66 -0.56 2.95 15.29
C ALA A 66 0.47 3.22 14.18
N LEU A 67 1.08 2.17 13.62
CA LEU A 67 2.01 2.28 12.50
C LEU A 67 1.29 2.62 11.19
N GLU A 68 0.13 2.04 10.95
CA GLU A 68 -0.71 2.32 9.80
C GLU A 68 -1.14 3.81 9.77
N ASP A 69 -1.48 4.38 10.93
CA ASP A 69 -1.78 5.80 11.10
C ASP A 69 -0.57 6.69 10.82
N GLU A 70 0.63 6.32 11.29
CA GLU A 70 1.86 7.04 10.92
C GLU A 70 2.11 7.04 9.42
N ILE A 71 1.89 5.89 8.76
CA ILE A 71 2.01 5.79 7.32
C ILE A 71 0.97 6.65 6.63
N TYR A 72 -0.29 6.59 7.04
CA TYR A 72 -1.37 7.41 6.47
C TYR A 72 -1.04 8.91 6.59
N ASP A 73 -0.75 9.39 7.79
CA ASP A 73 -0.44 10.79 8.06
C ASP A 73 0.76 11.28 7.24
N GLY A 74 1.77 10.43 7.04
CA GLY A 74 2.97 10.81 6.30
C GLY A 74 2.87 10.66 4.77
N VAL A 75 1.84 9.98 4.25
CA VAL A 75 1.63 9.84 2.80
C VAL A 75 0.43 10.61 2.26
N ILE A 76 -0.52 11.04 3.10
CA ILE A 76 -1.79 11.61 2.63
C ILE A 76 -1.59 12.84 1.73
N ASP A 77 -0.72 13.78 2.11
CA ASP A 77 -0.41 14.95 1.28
C ASP A 77 0.22 14.57 -0.07
N THR A 78 1.08 13.54 -0.08
CA THR A 78 1.66 13.02 -1.33
C THR A 78 0.63 12.30 -2.18
N TYR A 79 -0.33 11.61 -1.56
CA TYR A 79 -1.40 10.93 -2.27
C TYR A 79 -2.39 11.92 -2.91
N GLU A 80 -2.72 13.00 -2.21
CA GLU A 80 -3.66 14.05 -2.65
C GLU A 80 -3.04 15.06 -3.65
N ASP A 81 -1.73 14.99 -3.89
CA ASP A 81 -1.06 15.82 -4.89
C ASP A 81 -1.56 15.53 -6.33
N GLU A 82 -1.29 16.47 -7.23
CA GLU A 82 -1.65 16.36 -8.63
C GLU A 82 -0.65 15.49 -9.40
N TYR A 83 -1.17 14.48 -10.10
CA TYR A 83 -0.38 13.59 -10.94
C TYR A 83 -0.96 13.47 -12.35
N ASP A 84 -0.09 13.16 -13.30
CA ASP A 84 -0.49 12.90 -14.69
C ASP A 84 -1.14 11.52 -14.88
N SER A 85 -0.87 10.56 -13.97
CA SER A 85 -1.42 9.21 -14.01
C SER A 85 -1.58 8.62 -12.62
N GLY A 86 -2.48 7.64 -12.47
CA GLY A 86 -2.62 6.91 -11.21
C GLY A 86 -1.40 6.05 -10.88
N MET A 87 -0.63 5.65 -11.90
CA MET A 87 0.66 4.99 -11.71
C MET A 87 1.68 5.91 -11.02
N ASP A 88 1.70 7.20 -11.36
CA ASP A 88 2.62 8.16 -10.74
C ASP A 88 2.18 8.46 -9.30
N ARG A 89 0.88 8.66 -9.06
CA ARG A 89 0.33 8.78 -7.70
C ARG A 89 0.73 7.59 -6.83
N LEU A 90 0.53 6.36 -7.32
CA LEU A 90 0.97 5.15 -6.61
C LEU A 90 2.47 5.19 -6.30
N ARG A 91 3.31 5.46 -7.30
CA ARG A 91 4.78 5.44 -7.13
C ARG A 91 5.26 6.45 -6.10
N HIS A 92 4.78 7.70 -6.19
CA HIS A 92 5.16 8.75 -5.27
C HIS A 92 4.70 8.44 -3.85
N THR A 93 3.45 7.98 -3.67
CA THR A 93 2.92 7.55 -2.37
C THR A 93 3.78 6.42 -1.75
N LEU A 94 4.12 5.39 -2.53
CA LEU A 94 4.97 4.28 -2.06
C LEU A 94 6.43 4.68 -1.82
N MET A 95 6.93 5.69 -2.52
CA MET A 95 8.26 6.26 -2.28
C MET A 95 8.30 7.07 -0.99
N GLN A 96 7.23 7.80 -0.71
CA GLN A 96 7.08 8.55 0.52
C GLN A 96 6.93 7.61 1.72
N SER A 97 6.14 6.53 1.59
CA SER A 97 5.89 5.62 2.71
C SER A 97 7.16 5.02 3.31
N VAL A 98 8.18 4.74 2.49
CA VAL A 98 9.45 4.19 2.99
C VAL A 98 10.32 5.22 3.73
N GLN A 99 10.08 6.52 3.55
CA GLN A 99 10.79 7.59 4.27
C GLN A 99 10.21 7.85 5.66
N ILE A 100 8.96 7.46 5.91
CA ILE A 100 8.27 7.68 7.19
C ILE A 100 8.94 6.86 8.28
N SER A 101 9.24 7.50 9.42
CA SER A 101 9.76 6.82 10.60
C SER A 101 8.65 6.01 11.27
N ALA A 102 8.96 4.79 11.72
CA ALA A 102 8.01 3.94 12.45
C ALA A 102 8.05 4.20 13.98
N ALA A 103 8.49 5.38 14.41
CA ALA A 103 8.95 5.63 15.77
C ALA A 103 7.86 5.54 16.85
N LYS A 104 6.57 5.71 16.49
CA LYS A 104 5.48 5.51 17.45
C LYS A 104 5.11 4.04 17.64
N CYS A 105 5.44 3.16 16.68
CA CYS A 105 5.30 1.72 16.85
C CYS A 105 6.37 1.20 17.81
N PHE A 106 5.99 0.79 19.02
CA PHE A 106 6.96 0.30 20.01
C PHE A 106 7.73 -0.93 19.50
N ALA A 107 7.04 -1.81 18.77
CA ALA A 107 7.64 -2.97 18.15
C ALA A 107 8.77 -2.63 17.15
N SER A 108 8.78 -1.41 16.60
CA SER A 108 9.87 -0.96 15.71
C SER A 108 11.17 -0.68 16.45
N ARG A 109 11.14 -0.54 17.78
CA ARG A 109 12.31 -0.16 18.59
C ARG A 109 13.20 -1.36 18.90
N ASP A 110 12.59 -2.52 19.05
CA ASP A 110 13.25 -3.74 19.51
C ASP A 110 13.30 -4.85 18.44
N THR A 111 12.68 -4.64 17.28
CA THR A 111 12.63 -5.61 16.19
C THR A 111 13.06 -5.01 14.86
N SER A 112 13.54 -5.85 13.95
CA SER A 112 13.78 -5.51 12.55
C SER A 112 12.59 -5.91 11.65
N TRP A 113 11.37 -5.96 12.19
CA TRP A 113 10.20 -6.48 11.47
C TRP A 113 9.61 -5.48 10.48
N ILE A 114 9.87 -4.18 10.68
CA ILE A 114 9.32 -3.11 9.83
C ILE A 114 10.38 -2.69 8.82
N GLY A 115 10.24 -3.18 7.59
CA GLY A 115 11.05 -2.82 6.45
C GLY A 115 10.28 -2.02 5.41
N ASN A 116 10.93 -1.80 4.27
CA ASN A 116 10.37 -1.01 3.18
C ASN A 116 9.16 -1.71 2.52
N SER A 117 9.16 -3.04 2.47
CA SER A 117 8.07 -3.81 1.86
C SER A 117 6.81 -3.71 2.71
N GLU A 118 6.94 -3.75 4.03
CA GLU A 118 5.84 -3.61 4.99
C GLU A 118 5.21 -2.22 4.87
N LYS A 119 6.03 -1.16 4.84
CA LYS A 119 5.52 0.22 4.68
C LYS A 119 4.80 0.44 3.35
N LYS A 120 5.29 -0.15 2.26
CA LYS A 120 4.59 -0.12 0.97
C LYS A 120 3.30 -0.93 0.99
N GLY A 121 3.32 -2.09 1.64
CA GLY A 121 2.16 -2.94 1.81
C GLY A 121 1.05 -2.27 2.61
N MET A 122 1.40 -1.45 3.60
CA MET A 122 0.43 -0.66 4.37
C MET A 122 -0.36 0.31 3.50
N CYS A 123 0.25 0.91 2.48
CA CYS A 123 -0.51 1.73 1.53
C CYS A 123 -1.61 0.95 0.80
N HIS A 124 -1.39 -0.35 0.54
CA HIS A 124 -2.45 -1.22 -0.02
C HIS A 124 -3.51 -1.58 1.01
N ILE A 125 -3.14 -1.70 2.28
CA ILE A 125 -4.09 -1.89 3.39
C ILE A 125 -4.96 -0.64 3.56
N LEU A 126 -4.39 0.56 3.49
CA LEU A 126 -5.14 1.83 3.50
C LEU A 126 -6.20 1.88 2.37
N VAL A 127 -5.91 1.32 1.20
CA VAL A 127 -6.89 1.19 0.11
C VAL A 127 -7.99 0.19 0.43
N ASN A 128 -7.63 -0.96 1.04
CA ASN A 128 -8.62 -1.95 1.47
C ASN A 128 -9.55 -1.42 2.57
N ASP A 129 -9.02 -0.60 3.46
CA ASP A 129 -9.73 -0.01 4.59
C ASP A 129 -10.42 1.31 4.20
N GLU A 130 -10.47 1.64 2.90
CA GLU A 130 -11.10 2.81 2.30
C GLU A 130 -10.63 4.17 2.83
N ARG A 131 -9.52 4.19 3.56
CA ARG A 131 -8.80 5.41 4.00
C ARG A 131 -8.19 6.13 2.82
N ILE A 132 -7.82 5.38 1.79
CA ILE A 132 -7.43 5.87 0.47
C ILE A 132 -8.38 5.23 -0.56
N LYS A 133 -8.93 6.01 -1.50
CA LYS A 133 -9.99 5.52 -2.42
C LYS A 133 -9.48 4.63 -3.55
N GLY A 134 -8.20 4.72 -3.88
CA GLY A 134 -7.58 4.00 -4.99
C GLY A 134 -6.40 4.81 -5.51
N TRP A 135 -6.03 4.62 -6.77
CA TRP A 135 -4.89 5.33 -7.36
C TRP A 135 -5.28 6.23 -8.52
N LEU A 136 -6.44 5.99 -9.14
CA LEU A 136 -7.01 6.90 -10.13
C LEU A 136 -7.73 8.04 -9.44
N ASP A 137 -7.71 9.20 -10.08
CA ASP A 137 -8.55 10.32 -9.73
C ASP A 137 -9.92 10.10 -10.36
N GLU A 138 -10.93 9.75 -9.56
CA GLU A 138 -12.29 9.51 -10.07
C GLU A 138 -13.08 10.83 -10.21
N ASP A 139 -12.52 11.96 -9.76
CA ASP A 139 -13.11 13.29 -9.86
C ASP A 139 -12.59 14.11 -11.07
N ARG A 140 -11.76 13.50 -11.94
CA ARG A 140 -11.23 14.11 -13.18
C ARG A 140 -12.01 13.74 -14.44
#